data_AF-A0AA97LQR3-F1
#
_entry.id   AF-A0AA97LQR3-F1
#
_cell.length_a   1.000
_cell.length_b   1.000
_cell.length_c   1.000
_cell.angle_alpha   90.00
_cell.angle_beta   90.00
_cell.angle_gamma   90.00
#
_symmetry.space_group_name_H-M   'P 1'
#
loop_
_entity.id
_entity.type
_entity.pdbx_description
1 polymer ?
#
loop_
_entity_poly.entity_id
_entity_poly.type
_entity_poly.pdbx_seq_one_letter_code
_entity_poly.pdbx_strand_id
1 'polypeptide(L)'
;MARKYSYEFKKYLVTVLENGIMSASELSRHCKIHKGVICNIYNRYKHSGESSLHHIFTRNEYSRAFKLNVLTYKASNNLSYEQTALHFNIPSASVIYDWHKFCCNYNGDNMSYKSPNNKHLHFVYEKKHLLL
;
A
#
# COMPACT_ATOMS: atom_id res chain seq x y z
N MET A 1 2.71 -15.95 5.93
CA MET A 1 1.71 -15.51 6.93
C MET A 1 0.32 -15.73 6.34
N ALA A 2 -0.57 -16.42 7.04
CA ALA A 2 -1.93 -16.67 6.56
C ALA A 2 -2.72 -15.37 6.48
N ARG A 3 -3.50 -15.20 5.40
CA ARG A 3 -4.36 -14.04 5.18
C ARG A 3 -5.46 -14.05 6.25
N LYS A 4 -5.50 -13.03 7.10
CA LYS A 4 -6.48 -12.98 8.20
C LYS A 4 -7.93 -12.88 7.70
N TYR A 5 -8.15 -12.20 6.56
CA TYR A 5 -9.49 -12.01 5.97
C TYR A 5 -9.43 -12.11 4.43
N SER A 6 -10.34 -12.89 3.84
CA SER A 6 -10.46 -13.05 2.39
C SER A 6 -11.10 -11.82 1.73
N TYR A 7 -10.94 -11.70 0.41
CA TYR A 7 -11.63 -10.67 -0.37
C TYR A 7 -13.16 -10.78 -0.23
N GLU A 8 -13.71 -11.98 -0.40
CA GLU A 8 -15.17 -12.23 -0.26
C GLU A 8 -15.70 -11.79 1.10
N PHE A 9 -14.94 -12.08 2.16
CA PHE A 9 -15.34 -11.67 3.50
C PHE A 9 -15.35 -10.14 3.66
N LYS A 10 -14.33 -9.44 3.15
CA LYS A 10 -14.32 -7.98 3.18
C LYS A 10 -15.44 -7.37 2.33
N LYS A 11 -15.74 -7.97 1.18
CA LYS A 11 -16.84 -7.54 0.30
C LYS A 11 -18.19 -7.66 1.01
N TYR A 12 -18.44 -8.79 1.66
CA TYR A 12 -19.62 -8.97 2.52
C TYR A 12 -19.76 -7.84 3.56
N LEU A 13 -18.69 -7.52 4.31
CA LEU A 13 -18.72 -6.46 5.32
C LEU A 13 -19.11 -5.10 4.74
N VAL A 14 -18.52 -4.74 3.60
CA VAL A 14 -18.78 -3.46 2.93
C VAL A 14 -20.21 -3.41 2.41
N THR A 15 -20.70 -4.47 1.76
CA THR A 15 -22.06 -4.54 1.24
C THR A 15 -23.09 -4.39 2.36
N VAL A 16 -22.89 -5.06 3.50
CA VAL A 16 -23.80 -4.94 4.66
C VAL A 16 -23.83 -3.50 5.20
N LEU A 17 -22.68 -2.84 5.26
CA LEU A 17 -22.57 -1.44 5.73
C LEU A 17 -23.18 -0.44 4.75
N GLU A 18 -22.92 -0.56 3.45
CA GLU A 18 -23.46 0.37 2.44
C GLU A 18 -24.98 0.28 2.32
N ASN A 19 -25.55 -0.93 2.47
CA ASN A 19 -26.99 -1.12 2.44
C ASN A 19 -27.68 -0.81 3.78
N GLY A 20 -26.92 -0.43 4.82
CA GLY A 20 -27.47 -0.15 6.15
C GLY A 20 -28.12 -1.35 6.84
N ILE A 21 -27.80 -2.58 6.43
CA ILE A 21 -28.39 -3.82 6.96
C ILE A 21 -27.95 -4.03 8.42
N MET A 22 -26.68 -3.72 8.72
CA MET A 22 -26.14 -3.74 10.07
C MET A 22 -25.15 -2.60 10.26
N SER A 23 -25.10 -2.05 11.47
CA SER A 23 -24.04 -1.17 11.92
C SER A 23 -22.72 -1.92 12.09
N ALA A 24 -21.61 -1.18 12.10
CA ALA A 24 -20.29 -1.75 12.39
C ALA A 24 -20.22 -2.44 13.77
N SER A 25 -21.02 -1.98 14.75
CA SER A 25 -21.12 -2.60 16.07
C SER A 25 -21.84 -3.95 16.02
N GLU A 26 -22.88 -4.08 15.21
CA GLU A 26 -23.61 -5.35 15.02
C GLU A 26 -22.77 -6.36 14.25
N LEU A 27 -22.12 -5.94 13.16
CA LEU A 27 -21.15 -6.78 12.44
C LEU A 27 -20.00 -7.25 13.32
N SER A 28 -19.52 -6.40 14.22
CA SER A 28 -18.47 -6.76 15.18
C SER A 28 -18.89 -7.94 16.05
N ARG A 29 -20.12 -7.93 16.56
CA ARG A 29 -20.68 -9.04 17.37
C ARG A 29 -20.96 -10.27 16.51
N HIS A 30 -21.54 -10.07 15.33
CA HIS A 30 -21.93 -11.15 14.41
C HIS A 30 -20.72 -11.94 13.91
N CYS A 31 -19.71 -11.24 13.38
CA CYS A 31 -18.51 -11.87 12.84
C CYS A 31 -17.44 -12.16 13.90
N LYS A 32 -17.64 -11.73 15.16
CA LYS A 32 -16.64 -11.81 16.25
C LYS A 32 -15.30 -11.15 15.86
N ILE A 33 -15.38 -9.98 15.23
CA ILE A 33 -14.21 -9.18 14.80
C ILE A 33 -14.27 -7.83 15.49
N HIS A 34 -13.11 -7.32 15.89
CA HIS A 34 -13.01 -5.99 16.49
C HIS A 34 -13.54 -4.89 15.55
N LYS A 35 -14.45 -4.05 16.05
CA LYS A 35 -15.09 -2.96 15.29
C LYS A 35 -14.10 -2.09 14.51
N GLY A 36 -12.95 -1.76 15.10
CA GLY A 36 -11.91 -0.95 14.43
C GLY A 36 -11.37 -1.57 13.14
N VAL A 37 -11.32 -2.90 13.04
CA VAL A 37 -10.92 -3.60 11.81
C VAL A 37 -11.97 -3.41 10.72
N ILE A 38 -13.25 -3.55 11.07
CA ILE A 38 -14.39 -3.35 10.15
C ILE A 38 -14.39 -1.91 9.64
N CYS A 39 -14.28 -0.92 10.55
CA CYS A 39 -14.21 0.49 10.18
C CYS A 39 -13.01 0.79 9.26
N ASN A 40 -11.84 0.22 9.51
CA ASN A 40 -10.68 0.41 8.64
C ASN A 40 -10.90 -0.17 7.23
N ILE A 41 -11.47 -1.38 7.12
CA ILE A 41 -11.82 -1.98 5.83
C ILE A 41 -12.79 -1.07 5.07
N TYR A 42 -13.85 -0.63 5.74
CA TYR A 42 -14.88 0.22 5.14
C TYR A 42 -14.31 1.58 4.71
N ASN A 43 -13.52 2.25 5.54
CA ASN A 43 -12.92 3.55 5.22
C ASN A 43 -11.98 3.45 4.00
N ARG A 44 -11.17 2.39 3.92
CA ARG A 44 -10.29 2.15 2.75
C ARG A 44 -11.09 1.91 1.49
N TYR A 45 -12.23 1.21 1.59
CA TYR A 45 -13.17 1.04 0.50
C TYR A 45 -13.83 2.35 0.07
N LYS A 46 -14.31 3.18 1.00
CA LYS A 46 -14.87 4.50 0.65
C LYS A 46 -13.86 5.39 -0.06
N HIS A 47 -12.57 5.25 0.24
CA HIS A 47 -11.51 6.02 -0.39
C HIS A 47 -11.04 5.45 -1.75
N SER A 48 -10.84 4.14 -1.86
CA SER A 48 -10.14 3.52 -3.01
C SER A 48 -10.98 2.48 -3.76
N GLY A 49 -12.26 2.37 -3.42
CA GLY A 49 -13.20 1.42 -3.99
C GLY A 49 -12.81 -0.04 -3.75
N GLU A 50 -13.27 -0.91 -4.64
CA GLU A 50 -13.11 -2.35 -4.57
C GLU A 50 -11.64 -2.82 -4.57
N SER A 51 -10.75 -2.05 -5.19
CA SER A 51 -9.30 -2.30 -5.19
C SER A 51 -8.70 -2.44 -3.79
N SER A 52 -9.28 -1.76 -2.80
CA SER A 52 -8.87 -1.83 -1.39
C SER A 52 -9.20 -3.15 -0.69
N LEU A 53 -10.15 -3.91 -1.23
CA LEU A 53 -10.60 -5.19 -0.69
C LEU A 53 -9.68 -6.32 -1.14
N HIS A 54 -9.05 -6.15 -2.29
CA HIS A 54 -8.06 -7.08 -2.81
C HIS A 54 -6.84 -7.18 -1.89
N HIS A 55 -5.99 -8.14 -2.24
CA HIS A 55 -4.77 -8.42 -1.51
C HIS A 55 -3.92 -7.15 -1.35
N ILE A 56 -3.60 -6.82 -0.09
CA ILE A 56 -2.58 -5.82 0.18
C ILE A 56 -1.26 -6.57 0.21
N PHE A 57 -0.38 -6.25 -0.74
CA PHE A 57 0.96 -6.81 -0.79
C PHE A 57 1.70 -6.57 0.53
N THR A 58 2.37 -7.60 1.02
CA THR A 58 3.38 -7.44 2.07
C THR A 58 4.56 -6.63 1.50
N ARG A 59 5.33 -5.98 2.37
CA ARG A 59 6.44 -5.09 2.00
C ARG A 59 7.38 -5.67 0.92
N ASN A 60 7.54 -7.00 0.89
CA ASN A 60 8.46 -7.70 -0.01
C ASN A 60 7.85 -8.08 -1.36
N GLU A 61 6.52 -8.04 -1.49
CA GLU A 61 5.82 -8.43 -2.72
C GLU A 61 5.68 -7.26 -3.71
N TYR A 62 5.92 -6.02 -3.27
CA TYR A 62 5.94 -4.87 -4.17
C TYR A 62 7.17 -4.92 -5.10
N SER A 63 6.92 -4.86 -6.41
CA SER A 63 7.98 -4.85 -7.42
C SER A 63 8.86 -3.60 -7.31
N ARG A 64 10.12 -3.69 -7.74
CA ARG A 64 11.04 -2.54 -7.80
C ARG A 64 10.44 -1.36 -8.56
N ALA A 65 9.86 -1.64 -9.74
CA ALA A 65 9.23 -0.63 -10.58
C ALA A 65 8.07 0.08 -9.87
N PHE A 66 7.21 -0.68 -9.17
CA PHE A 66 6.12 -0.09 -8.40
C PHE A 66 6.65 0.83 -7.29
N LYS A 67 7.63 0.37 -6.52
CA LYS A 67 8.18 1.18 -5.42
C LYS A 67 8.84 2.46 -5.91
N LEU A 68 9.56 2.42 -7.04
CA LEU A 68 10.13 3.62 -7.67
C LEU A 68 9.03 4.58 -8.10
N ASN A 69 7.99 4.09 -8.77
CA ASN A 69 6.83 4.91 -9.15
C ASN A 69 6.20 5.62 -7.93
N VAL A 70 6.00 4.89 -6.82
CA VAL A 70 5.46 5.47 -5.57
C VAL A 70 6.32 6.60 -5.03
N LEU A 71 7.65 6.41 -4.97
CA LEU A 71 8.58 7.42 -4.47
C LEU A 71 8.67 8.63 -5.39
N THR A 72 8.71 8.42 -6.71
CA THR A 72 8.68 9.50 -7.71
C THR A 72 7.39 10.30 -7.61
N TYR A 73 6.23 9.63 -7.57
CA TYR A 73 4.93 10.28 -7.44
C TYR A 73 4.85 11.14 -6.18
N LYS A 74 5.32 10.63 -5.04
CA LYS A 74 5.38 11.39 -3.79
C LYS A 74 6.21 12.68 -3.95
N ALA A 75 7.41 12.58 -4.53
CA ALA A 75 8.31 13.70 -4.70
C ALA A 75 7.75 14.75 -5.67
N SER A 76 7.25 14.32 -6.84
CA SER A 76 6.69 15.21 -7.85
C SER A 76 5.43 15.95 -7.40
N ASN A 77 4.65 15.37 -6.49
CA ASN A 77 3.41 15.96 -5.97
C ASN A 77 3.55 16.55 -4.56
N ASN A 78 4.75 16.56 -3.99
CA ASN A 78 5.04 17.03 -2.62
C ASN A 78 4.09 16.46 -1.54
N LEU A 79 3.78 15.16 -1.63
CA LEU A 79 2.83 14.51 -0.72
C LEU A 79 3.50 13.99 0.55
N SER A 80 2.71 13.88 1.62
CA SER A 80 3.09 13.14 2.82
C SER A 80 3.12 11.63 2.55
N TYR A 81 3.80 10.85 3.41
CA TYR A 81 3.82 9.38 3.27
C TYR A 81 2.42 8.77 3.47
N GLU A 82 1.61 9.37 4.34
CA GLU A 82 0.23 8.98 4.61
C GLU A 82 -0.65 9.19 3.39
N GLN A 83 -0.59 10.39 2.79
CA GLN A 83 -1.32 10.70 1.56
C GLN A 83 -0.91 9.77 0.42
N THR A 84 0.39 9.50 0.28
CA THR A 84 0.91 8.58 -0.73
C THR A 84 0.44 7.15 -0.48
N ALA A 85 0.45 6.69 0.78
CA ALA A 85 0.00 5.34 1.13
C ALA A 85 -1.49 5.15 0.86
N LEU A 86 -2.30 6.17 1.12
CA LEU A 86 -3.72 6.16 0.75
C LEU A 86 -3.90 6.09 -0.77
N HIS A 87 -3.16 6.90 -1.55
CA HIS A 87 -3.25 6.91 -3.00
C HIS A 87 -2.92 5.54 -3.64
N PHE A 88 -1.82 4.92 -3.21
CA PHE A 88 -1.37 3.63 -3.75
C PHE A 88 -1.95 2.42 -3.00
N ASN A 89 -2.90 2.62 -2.09
CA ASN A 89 -3.51 1.56 -1.27
C ASN A 89 -2.46 0.73 -0.49
N ILE A 90 -1.36 1.36 -0.07
CA ILE A 90 -0.30 0.77 0.73
C ILE A 90 -0.75 0.78 2.21
N PRO A 91 -0.50 -0.30 2.99
CA PRO A 91 -1.12 -0.47 4.31
C PRO A 91 -0.58 0.50 5.37
N SER A 92 0.60 1.06 5.18
CA SER A 92 1.21 2.00 6.14
C SER A 92 2.20 2.93 5.46
N ALA A 93 2.20 4.19 5.88
CA ALA A 93 3.20 5.20 5.54
C ALA A 93 4.64 4.72 5.84
N SER A 94 4.84 3.94 6.90
CA SER A 94 6.15 3.38 7.27
C SER A 94 6.71 2.46 6.19
N VAL A 95 5.85 1.81 5.38
CA VAL A 95 6.29 0.99 4.24
C VAL A 95 7.05 1.85 3.23
N ILE A 96 6.50 3.01 2.89
CA ILE A 96 7.07 3.96 1.93
C ILE A 96 8.30 4.65 2.53
N TYR A 97 8.24 5.04 3.81
CA TYR A 97 9.38 5.62 4.51
C TYR A 97 10.62 4.72 4.44
N ASP A 98 10.47 3.42 4.69
CA ASP A 98 11.62 2.50 4.62
C ASP A 98 12.14 2.32 3.19
N TRP A 99 11.28 2.37 2.17
CA TRP A 99 11.73 2.39 0.77
C TRP A 99 12.55 3.64 0.48
N HIS A 100 12.07 4.80 0.91
CA HIS A 100 12.77 6.06 0.73
C HIS A 100 14.12 6.05 1.46
N LYS A 101 14.15 5.61 2.73
CA LYS A 101 15.38 5.46 3.52
C LYS A 101 16.37 4.50 2.88
N PHE A 102 15.89 3.39 2.31
CA PHE A 102 16.75 2.43 1.62
C PHE A 102 17.33 3.02 0.33
N CYS A 103 16.53 3.74 -0.46
CA CYS A 103 17.01 4.44 -1.66
C CYS A 103 18.02 5.55 -1.36
N CYS A 104 17.78 6.39 -0.34
CA CYS A 104 18.64 7.54 -0.05
C CYS A 104 19.97 7.19 0.61
N ASN A 105 20.06 6.08 1.35
CA ASN A 105 21.29 5.70 2.05
C ASN A 105 22.26 4.89 1.17
N TYR A 106 21.84 4.42 -0.01
CA TYR A 106 22.67 3.68 -0.95
C TYR A 106 22.71 4.42 -2.30
N ASN A 107 23.77 5.22 -2.51
CA ASN A 107 24.04 6.03 -3.72
C ASN A 107 24.36 5.20 -4.98
N GLY A 108 23.55 4.20 -5.30
CA GLY A 108 23.72 3.39 -6.49
C GLY A 108 22.71 2.28 -6.54
N ASP A 109 21.71 2.45 -7.38
CA ASP A 109 20.82 1.42 -7.94
C ASP A 109 20.80 0.08 -7.21
N ASN A 110 20.05 0.00 -6.12
CA ASN A 110 19.65 -1.30 -5.61
C ASN A 110 18.34 -1.22 -4.84
N MET A 111 17.23 -1.18 -5.59
CA MET A 111 15.94 -1.70 -5.13
C MET A 111 15.84 -3.21 -5.43
N SER A 112 16.92 -3.97 -5.24
CA SER A 112 16.89 -5.43 -5.32
C SER A 112 16.83 -6.01 -3.91
N TYR A 113 15.73 -6.70 -3.60
CA TYR A 113 15.88 -7.82 -2.66
C TYR A 113 16.71 -8.89 -3.39
N LYS A 114 17.62 -9.55 -2.67
CA LYS A 114 18.41 -10.67 -3.18
C LYS A 114 17.48 -11.72 -3.80
N SER A 115 17.30 -11.66 -5.12
CA SER A 115 16.81 -12.78 -5.93
C SER A 115 18.05 -13.38 -6.59
N PRO A 116 18.36 -14.68 -6.40
CA PRO A 116 19.57 -15.29 -6.96
C PRO A 116 19.66 -15.31 -8.48
N ASN A 117 18.58 -14.95 -9.19
CA ASN A 117 18.53 -15.00 -10.65
C ASN A 117 17.82 -13.76 -11.19
N ASN A 118 18.58 -12.76 -11.64
CA ASN A 118 18.36 -12.16 -12.96
C ASN A 118 19.50 -11.24 -13.37
N LYS A 119 20.05 -11.55 -14.54
CA LYS A 119 21.11 -10.83 -15.23
C LYS A 119 20.44 -9.76 -16.10
N HIS A 120 21.08 -8.59 -16.18
CA HIS A 120 20.70 -7.39 -16.93
C HIS A 120 19.52 -6.57 -16.40
N LEU A 121 19.80 -5.31 -16.07
CA LEU A 121 19.17 -4.13 -16.68
C LEU A 121 19.89 -2.86 -16.20
N HIS A 122 20.38 -2.09 -17.16
CA HIS A 122 21.06 -0.81 -17.02
C HIS A 122 20.00 0.29 -17.14
N PHE A 123 19.95 1.27 -16.23
CA PHE A 123 19.37 2.57 -16.54
C PHE A 123 20.04 3.70 -15.76
N VAL A 124 20.25 4.78 -16.51
CA VAL A 124 21.02 5.98 -16.21
C VAL A 124 20.14 6.99 -15.46
N TYR A 125 20.64 7.52 -14.36
CA TYR A 125 20.11 8.73 -13.73
C TYR A 125 20.84 9.93 -14.35
N GLU A 126 20.26 10.58 -15.37
CA GLU A 126 20.79 11.88 -15.82
C GLU A 126 20.50 12.93 -14.74
N LYS A 127 21.58 13.32 -14.07
CA LYS A 127 21.67 14.45 -13.15
C LYS A 127 21.61 15.75 -13.97
N LYS A 128 20.41 16.28 -14.18
CA LYS A 128 20.12 17.61 -14.75
C LYS A 128 18.81 18.09 -14.11
N HIS A 129 18.66 19.17 -13.36
CA HIS A 129 19.46 20.35 -13.07
C HIS A 129 19.09 20.80 -11.64
N LEU A 130 20.08 20.91 -10.76
CA LEU A 130 20.08 21.90 -9.68
C LEU A 130 21.53 22.36 -9.54
N LEU A 131 21.92 23.27 -10.43
CA LEU A 131 23.04 24.16 -10.22
C LEU A 131 22.47 25.58 -10.23
N LEU A 132 22.77 26.26 -9.13
CA LEU A 132 22.49 27.65 -8.75
C LEU A 132 21.06 27.92 -8.24
#